data_AF-A0A6B2CSA5-F1
#
_entry.id   AF-A0A6B2CSA5-F1
#
_cell.length_a   1.000
_cell.length_b   1.000
_cell.length_c   1.000
_cell.angle_alpha   90.00
_cell.angle_beta   90.00
_cell.angle_gamma   90.00
#
_symmetry.space_group_name_H-M   'P 1'
#
loop_
_entity.id
_entity.type
_entity.pdbx_description
1 polymer ?
#
loop_
_entity_poly.entity_id
_entity_poly.type
_entity_poly.pdbx_seq_one_letter_code
_entity_poly.pdbx_strand_id
1 'polypeptide(L)'
;MVKLVKRAEQVSYYSHIFLPEISRTLQDFAVTELDRETFRREALELLRLLANLDEIDVPYLCGSYLRLVVVRTGRLEKVMLDMWEPYVGFVEGVRGKCRGLRKIYVVSAGGVIRGKVAHELVSFMEEKTGAKLVRAELYTGESLALQGGDAVRQAFLWGVGAWRT
;
A
#
# COMPACT_ATOMS: atom_id res chain seq x y z
N MET A 1 -13.08 0.13 -15.93
CA MET A 1 -11.73 0.73 -15.73
C MET A 1 -11.83 2.12 -15.09
N VAL A 2 -12.52 3.09 -15.72
CA VAL A 2 -12.67 4.47 -15.17
C VAL A 2 -13.18 4.52 -13.73
N LYS A 3 -14.15 3.67 -13.36
CA LYS A 3 -14.65 3.58 -11.97
C LYS A 3 -13.57 3.15 -10.96
N LEU A 4 -12.70 2.21 -11.33
CA LEU A 4 -11.62 1.72 -10.46
C LEU A 4 -10.55 2.81 -10.25
N VAL A 5 -10.20 3.53 -11.32
CA VAL A 5 -9.27 4.67 -11.24
C VAL A 5 -9.83 5.73 -10.31
N LYS A 6 -11.09 6.13 -10.46
CA LYS A 6 -11.73 7.11 -9.57
C LYS A 6 -11.71 6.67 -8.11
N ARG A 7 -12.07 5.40 -7.83
CA ARG A 7 -12.09 4.86 -6.46
C ARG A 7 -10.70 4.83 -5.82
N ALA A 8 -9.68 4.41 -6.57
CA ALA A 8 -8.30 4.41 -6.10
C ALA A 8 -7.71 5.82 -5.96
N GLU A 9 -8.14 6.78 -6.79
CA GLU A 9 -7.69 8.18 -6.71
C GLU A 9 -8.36 8.95 -5.56
N GLN A 10 -9.60 8.61 -5.17
CA GLN A 10 -10.27 9.21 -4.01
C GLN A 10 -9.42 9.10 -2.73
N VAL A 11 -8.70 8.00 -2.58
CA VAL A 11 -7.75 7.73 -1.48
C VAL A 11 -6.28 7.90 -1.92
N SER A 12 -6.06 8.51 -3.09
CA SER A 12 -4.76 8.81 -3.73
C SER A 12 -3.81 7.61 -3.93
N TYR A 13 -4.31 6.37 -3.83
CA TYR A 13 -3.52 5.18 -4.13
C TYR A 13 -3.16 5.06 -5.61
N TYR A 14 -3.98 5.61 -6.50
CA TYR A 14 -3.67 5.58 -7.93
C TYR A 14 -2.41 6.42 -8.24
N SER A 15 -2.37 7.66 -7.74
CA SER A 15 -1.23 8.57 -7.89
C SER A 15 0.03 8.13 -7.11
N HIS A 16 -0.11 7.60 -5.89
CA HIS A 16 1.04 7.33 -5.02
C HIS A 16 1.49 5.86 -4.96
N ILE A 17 0.70 4.91 -5.46
CA ILE A 17 1.07 3.48 -5.52
C ILE A 17 1.01 2.99 -6.97
N PHE A 18 -0.15 3.08 -7.63
CA PHE A 18 -0.33 2.49 -8.96
C PHE A 18 0.62 3.08 -10.00
N LEU A 19 0.61 4.39 -10.22
CA LEU A 19 1.46 5.02 -11.24
C LEU A 19 2.96 4.78 -10.98
N PRO A 20 3.50 4.96 -9.75
CA PRO A 20 4.90 4.63 -9.47
C PRO A 20 5.27 3.18 -9.76
N GLU A 21 4.38 2.21 -9.49
CA GLU A 21 4.64 0.80 -9.81
C GLU A 21 4.68 0.56 -11.32
N ILE A 22 3.70 1.08 -12.06
CA ILE A 22 3.67 0.93 -13.51
C ILE A 22 4.90 1.60 -14.14
N SER A 23 5.21 2.84 -13.76
CA SER A 23 6.37 3.56 -14.28
C SER A 23 7.68 2.83 -13.98
N ARG A 24 7.86 2.31 -12.76
CA ARG A 24 9.09 1.60 -12.41
C ARG A 24 9.20 0.27 -13.14
N THR A 25 8.14 -0.51 -13.25
CA THR A 25 8.19 -1.76 -14.02
C THR A 25 8.52 -1.50 -15.48
N LEU A 26 7.97 -0.45 -16.09
CA LEU A 26 8.31 -0.09 -17.47
C LEU A 26 9.75 0.44 -17.63
N GLN A 27 10.39 0.91 -16.56
CA GLN A 27 11.81 1.29 -16.54
C GLN A 27 12.73 0.08 -16.31
N ASP A 28 12.32 -0.84 -15.43
CA ASP A 28 13.08 -2.05 -15.08
C ASP A 28 13.10 -3.06 -16.23
N PHE A 29 12.12 -3.01 -17.14
CA PHE A 29 11.99 -3.91 -18.29
C PHE A 29 12.01 -3.12 -19.60
N ALA A 30 12.88 -3.51 -20.53
CA ALA A 30 12.78 -3.00 -21.89
C ALA A 30 11.42 -3.41 -22.49
N VAL A 31 10.79 -2.51 -23.24
CA VAL A 31 9.45 -2.73 -23.85
C VAL A 31 9.41 -4.00 -24.73
N THR A 32 10.56 -4.44 -25.23
CA THR A 32 10.74 -5.67 -26.03
C THR A 32 10.80 -6.94 -25.19
N GLU A 33 11.17 -6.86 -23.91
CA GLU A 33 11.27 -7.99 -22.98
C GLU A 33 10.00 -8.18 -22.13
N LEU A 34 9.14 -7.16 -22.10
CA LEU A 34 7.90 -7.17 -21.34
C LEU A 34 6.80 -7.96 -22.08
N ASP A 35 6.36 -9.08 -21.50
CA ASP A 35 5.07 -9.69 -21.88
C ASP A 35 3.93 -8.73 -21.50
N ARG A 36 3.43 -8.04 -22.54
CA ARG A 36 2.42 -6.99 -22.42
C ARG A 36 1.10 -7.52 -21.86
N GLU A 37 0.71 -8.75 -22.17
CA GLU A 37 -0.57 -9.29 -21.72
C GLU A 37 -0.51 -9.66 -20.23
N THR A 38 0.57 -10.32 -19.81
CA THR A 38 0.81 -10.58 -18.39
C THR A 38 0.94 -9.29 -17.59
N PHE A 39 1.70 -8.31 -18.09
CA PHE A 39 1.83 -7.02 -17.41
C PHE A 39 0.50 -6.28 -17.30
N ARG A 40 -0.30 -6.24 -18.38
CA ARG A 40 -1.61 -5.59 -18.39
C ARG A 40 -2.57 -6.24 -17.38
N ARG A 41 -2.56 -7.58 -17.28
CA ARG A 41 -3.35 -8.33 -16.30
C ARG A 41 -2.94 -7.97 -14.87
N GLU A 42 -1.65 -8.01 -14.57
CA GLU A 42 -1.12 -7.67 -13.23
C GLU A 42 -1.40 -6.21 -12.87
N ALA A 43 -1.28 -5.28 -13.81
CA ALA A 43 -1.66 -3.88 -13.59
C ALA A 43 -3.14 -3.75 -13.24
N LEU A 44 -4.03 -4.44 -13.96
CA LEU A 44 -5.46 -4.42 -13.64
C LEU A 44 -5.75 -5.04 -12.26
N GLU A 45 -5.05 -6.11 -11.89
CA GLU A 45 -5.15 -6.73 -10.56
C GLU A 45 -4.69 -5.77 -9.46
N LEU A 46 -3.57 -5.07 -9.65
CA LEU A 46 -3.12 -4.02 -8.73
C LEU A 46 -4.18 -2.92 -8.59
N LEU A 47 -4.73 -2.43 -9.70
CA LEU A 47 -5.74 -1.38 -9.66
C LEU A 47 -7.02 -1.83 -8.93
N ARG A 48 -7.45 -3.09 -9.12
CA ARG A 48 -8.58 -3.68 -8.40
C ARG A 48 -8.28 -3.83 -6.91
N LEU A 49 -7.07 -4.27 -6.55
CA LEU A 49 -6.62 -4.40 -5.17
C LEU A 49 -6.66 -3.04 -4.47
N LEU A 50 -6.10 -2.00 -5.09
CA LEU A 50 -6.06 -0.65 -4.51
C LEU A 50 -7.46 -0.01 -4.43
N ALA A 51 -8.28 -0.17 -5.46
CA ALA A 51 -9.63 0.36 -5.46
C ALA A 51 -10.52 -0.25 -4.36
N ASN A 52 -10.30 -1.52 -4.02
CA ASN A 52 -11.13 -2.24 -3.04
C ASN A 52 -10.35 -2.58 -1.77
N LEU A 53 -9.28 -1.83 -1.47
CA LEU A 53 -8.37 -2.15 -0.36
C LEU A 53 -9.10 -2.26 0.98
N ASP A 54 -10.18 -1.50 1.16
CA ASP A 54 -10.98 -1.53 2.38
C ASP A 54 -11.76 -2.84 2.59
N GLU A 55 -12.08 -3.53 1.50
CA GLU A 55 -12.88 -4.76 1.44
C GLU A 55 -12.00 -6.02 1.40
N ILE A 56 -10.67 -5.89 1.34
CA ILE A 56 -9.74 -7.02 1.18
C ILE A 56 -9.01 -7.33 2.49
N ASP A 57 -9.15 -8.57 2.95
CA ASP A 57 -8.52 -9.05 4.19
C ASP A 57 -7.00 -9.17 4.06
N VAL A 58 -6.51 -9.69 2.93
CA VAL A 58 -5.08 -9.91 2.67
C VAL A 58 -4.69 -9.26 1.34
N PRO A 59 -4.42 -7.94 1.33
CA PRO A 59 -4.14 -7.22 0.09
C PRO A 59 -2.68 -7.39 -0.34
N TYR A 60 -2.41 -8.46 -1.07
CA TYR A 60 -1.13 -8.67 -1.75
C TYR A 60 -1.33 -9.05 -3.22
N LEU A 61 -0.29 -8.81 -4.01
CA LEU A 61 -0.18 -9.21 -5.40
C LEU A 61 1.14 -9.97 -5.56
N CYS A 62 1.09 -11.17 -6.14
CA CYS A 62 2.27 -12.01 -6.36
C CYS A 62 2.38 -12.42 -7.83
N GLY A 63 2.63 -11.44 -8.69
CA GLY A 63 2.81 -11.63 -10.13
C GLY A 63 4.26 -11.87 -10.55
N SER A 64 4.48 -11.89 -11.86
CA SER A 64 5.80 -11.94 -12.49
C SER A 64 6.51 -10.59 -12.40
N TYR A 65 5.76 -9.51 -12.57
CA TYR A 65 6.28 -8.14 -12.57
C TYR A 65 5.99 -7.40 -11.27
N LEU A 66 4.78 -7.58 -10.73
CA LEU A 66 4.31 -6.89 -9.54
C LEU A 66 4.22 -7.86 -8.36
N ARG A 67 5.11 -7.70 -7.38
CA ARG A 67 5.14 -8.52 -6.15
C ARG A 67 5.15 -7.60 -4.94
N LEU A 68 3.95 -7.32 -4.42
CA LEU A 68 3.79 -6.39 -3.32
C LEU A 68 2.72 -6.80 -2.33
N VAL A 69 2.79 -6.22 -1.14
CA VAL A 69 1.75 -6.32 -0.11
C VAL A 69 1.42 -4.93 0.39
N VAL A 70 0.15 -4.67 0.68
CA VAL A 70 -0.30 -3.44 1.32
C VAL A 70 -0.68 -3.75 2.77
N VAL A 71 -0.21 -2.94 3.70
CA VAL A 71 -0.42 -3.06 5.14
C VAL A 71 -1.24 -1.85 5.56
N ARG A 72 -2.49 -2.08 5.95
CA ARG A 72 -3.38 -1.02 6.42
C ARG A 72 -3.20 -0.81 7.92
N THR A 73 -2.83 0.40 8.31
CA THR A 73 -2.74 0.81 9.71
C THR A 73 -4.01 1.58 10.07
N GLY A 74 -5.01 0.81 10.47
CA GLY A 74 -6.31 1.32 10.90
C GLY A 74 -6.46 1.17 12.40
N ARG A 75 -6.71 2.29 13.08
CA ARG A 75 -7.00 2.47 14.52
C ARG A 75 -5.78 2.74 15.40
N LEU A 76 -5.69 4.00 15.83
CA LEU A 76 -4.81 4.50 16.88
C LEU A 76 -4.84 3.63 18.14
N GLU A 77 -5.96 2.98 18.44
CA GLU A 77 -6.12 2.10 19.61
C GLU A 77 -5.17 0.89 19.61
N LYS A 78 -4.86 0.31 18.44
CA LYS A 78 -3.91 -0.83 18.34
C LYS A 78 -2.45 -0.38 18.36
N VAL A 79 -2.22 0.83 17.87
CA VAL A 79 -0.92 1.53 17.87
C VAL A 79 -0.52 1.95 19.28
N MET A 80 -1.47 2.49 20.08
CA MET A 80 -1.22 2.92 21.46
C MET A 80 -0.90 1.77 22.43
N LEU A 81 -1.08 0.52 21.99
CA LEU A 81 -0.79 -0.69 22.75
C LEU A 81 0.51 -1.38 22.31
N ASP A 82 1.34 -0.73 21.47
CA ASP A 82 2.60 -1.28 20.94
C ASP A 82 2.47 -2.66 20.27
N MET A 83 1.28 -3.00 19.77
CA MET A 83 1.04 -4.28 19.10
C MET A 83 1.50 -4.22 17.65
N TRP A 84 2.82 -4.19 17.45
CA TRP A 84 3.46 -4.09 16.14
C TRP A 84 3.74 -5.46 15.50
N GLU A 85 3.93 -6.48 16.32
CA GLU A 85 4.19 -7.87 15.93
C GLU A 85 3.13 -8.45 14.97
N PRO A 86 1.82 -8.17 15.11
CA PRO A 86 0.82 -8.65 14.15
C PRO A 86 1.06 -8.15 12.71
N TYR A 87 1.59 -6.93 12.54
CA TYR A 87 1.92 -6.41 11.21
C TYR A 87 3.11 -7.15 10.60
N VAL A 88 4.13 -7.45 11.41
CA VAL A 88 5.28 -8.26 11.00
C VAL A 88 4.82 -9.68 10.64
N GLY A 89 4.04 -10.33 11.50
CA GLY A 89 3.51 -11.67 11.25
C GLY A 89 2.66 -11.74 9.98
N PHE A 90 1.88 -10.70 9.68
CA PHE A 90 1.15 -10.58 8.43
C PHE A 90 2.10 -10.53 7.21
N VAL A 91 3.11 -9.67 7.24
CA VAL A 91 4.09 -9.53 6.14
C VAL A 91 4.87 -10.83 5.93
N GLU A 92 5.34 -11.45 7.01
CA GLU A 92 6.05 -12.74 6.94
C GLU A 92 5.15 -13.87 6.42
N GLY A 93 3.88 -13.88 6.81
CA GLY A 93 2.88 -14.78 6.25
C GLY A 93 2.70 -14.62 4.74
N VAL A 94 2.75 -13.38 4.22
CA VAL A 94 2.74 -13.12 2.78
C VAL A 94 4.06 -13.51 2.13
N ARG A 95 5.22 -13.25 2.74
CA ARG A 95 6.55 -13.69 2.25
C ARG A 95 6.61 -15.21 2.07
N GLY A 96 6.04 -15.97 2.99
CA GLY A 96 5.94 -17.43 2.87
C GLY A 96 5.16 -17.90 1.64
N LYS A 97 4.14 -17.14 1.23
CA LYS A 97 3.29 -17.43 0.05
C LYS A 97 3.83 -16.85 -1.25
N CYS A 98 4.46 -15.69 -1.18
CA CYS A 98 5.01 -14.97 -2.33
C CYS A 98 6.53 -14.91 -2.27
N ARG A 99 7.18 -15.96 -2.78
CA ARG A 99 8.65 -16.02 -2.86
C ARG A 99 9.16 -14.88 -3.74
N GLY A 100 9.94 -13.98 -3.16
CA GLY A 100 10.45 -12.78 -3.84
C GLY A 100 9.49 -11.59 -3.81
N LEU A 101 8.66 -11.47 -2.77
CA LEU A 101 7.95 -10.23 -2.42
C LEU A 101 8.92 -9.04 -2.53
N ARG A 102 8.67 -8.07 -3.41
CA ARG A 102 9.59 -6.97 -3.70
C ARG A 102 9.29 -5.69 -2.93
N LYS A 103 8.01 -5.43 -2.65
CA LYS A 103 7.55 -4.21 -1.98
C LYS A 103 6.55 -4.47 -0.89
N ILE A 104 6.77 -3.83 0.25
CA ILE A 104 5.75 -3.64 1.27
C ILE A 104 5.25 -2.21 1.08
N TYR A 105 3.95 -1.99 1.12
CA TYR A 105 3.28 -0.69 1.17
C TYR A 105 2.62 -0.59 2.52
N VAL A 106 2.87 0.45 3.30
CA VAL A 106 2.15 0.68 4.56
C VAL A 106 1.36 1.94 4.39
N VAL A 107 0.04 1.81 4.54
CA VAL A 107 -0.93 2.90 4.36
C VAL A 107 -1.64 3.18 5.67
N SER A 108 -1.80 4.46 6.02
CA SER A 108 -2.52 4.88 7.22
C SER A 108 -3.54 5.96 6.92
N ALA A 109 -4.76 5.84 7.45
CA ALA A 109 -5.82 6.84 7.28
C ALA A 109 -6.04 7.64 8.57
N GLY A 110 -5.44 8.82 8.76
CA GLY A 110 -5.62 9.62 9.99
C GLY A 110 -4.95 11.00 10.00
N GLY A 111 -5.22 11.80 11.05
CA GLY A 111 -4.62 13.12 11.25
C GLY A 111 -3.17 13.10 11.79
N VAL A 112 -2.61 14.29 12.03
CA VAL A 112 -1.17 14.60 12.30
C VAL A 112 -0.48 13.73 13.36
N ILE A 113 -1.20 13.23 14.37
CA ILE A 113 -0.66 12.33 15.43
C ILE A 113 -0.05 11.05 14.82
N ARG A 114 -0.39 10.70 13.58
CA ARG A 114 0.05 9.48 12.91
C ARG A 114 1.41 9.54 12.21
N GLY A 115 2.03 10.71 12.06
CA GLY A 115 3.39 10.79 11.47
C GLY A 115 4.43 10.05 12.30
N LYS A 116 4.40 10.26 13.62
CA LYS A 116 5.31 9.60 14.58
C LYS A 116 5.03 8.10 14.69
N VAL A 117 3.76 7.73 14.78
CA VAL A 117 3.26 6.35 14.78
C VAL A 117 3.66 5.58 13.53
N ALA A 118 3.49 6.20 12.35
CA ALA A 118 3.89 5.58 11.09
C ALA A 118 5.41 5.37 11.08
N HIS A 119 6.18 6.36 11.52
CA HIS A 119 7.63 6.25 11.62
C HIS A 119 8.09 5.15 12.59
N GLU A 120 7.48 5.03 13.77
CA GLU A 120 7.79 3.98 14.74
C GLU A 120 7.47 2.58 14.17
N LEU A 121 6.31 2.42 13.52
CA LEU A 121 5.98 1.18 12.82
C LEU A 121 6.98 0.88 11.69
N VAL A 122 7.40 1.89 10.93
CA VAL A 122 8.44 1.73 9.89
C VAL A 122 9.70 1.17 10.52
N SER A 123 10.24 1.84 11.54
CA SER A 123 11.48 1.42 12.20
C SER A 123 11.36 0.00 12.77
N PHE A 124 10.23 -0.33 13.38
CA PHE A 124 9.96 -1.67 13.89
C PHE A 124 9.97 -2.73 12.77
N MET A 125 9.29 -2.45 11.64
CA MET A 125 9.29 -3.38 10.51
C MET A 125 10.67 -3.51 9.86
N GLU A 126 11.45 -2.43 9.76
CA GLU A 126 12.82 -2.50 9.24
C GLU A 126 13.69 -3.42 10.11
N GLU A 127 13.61 -3.27 11.44
CA GLU A 127 14.35 -4.12 12.39
C GLU A 127 13.95 -5.60 12.27
N LYS A 128 12.64 -5.89 12.22
CA LYS A 128 12.15 -7.28 12.27
C LYS A 128 12.16 -8.01 10.93
N THR A 129 11.95 -7.30 9.82
CA THR A 129 11.82 -7.92 8.49
C THR A 129 13.09 -7.80 7.65
N GLY A 130 14.03 -6.93 8.04
CA GLY A 130 15.22 -6.56 7.27
C GLY A 130 14.92 -5.71 6.02
N ALA A 131 13.66 -5.34 5.80
CA ALA A 131 13.27 -4.50 4.67
C ALA A 131 13.77 -3.06 4.90
N LYS A 132 14.07 -2.33 3.82
CA LYS A 132 14.58 -0.94 3.91
C LYS A 132 13.63 0.06 3.29
N LEU A 133 13.38 1.18 3.98
CA LEU A 133 12.54 2.26 3.50
C LEU A 133 13.15 2.89 2.23
N VAL A 134 12.40 2.88 1.14
CA VAL A 134 12.81 3.44 -0.15
C VAL A 134 12.21 4.82 -0.39
N ARG A 135 11.00 5.06 0.13
CA ARG A 135 10.24 6.29 -0.06
C ARG A 135 9.23 6.39 1.07
N ALA A 136 9.07 7.55 1.68
CA ALA A 136 8.00 7.86 2.61
C ALA A 136 7.34 9.17 2.14
N GLU A 137 6.04 9.12 1.89
CA GLU A 137 5.28 10.30 1.49
C GLU A 137 4.04 10.45 2.33
N LEU A 138 3.72 11.70 2.64
CA LEU A 138 2.49 12.12 3.29
C LEU A 138 1.63 12.84 2.25
N TYR A 139 0.45 12.31 1.98
CA TYR A 139 -0.48 12.91 1.02
C TYR A 139 -1.90 12.96 1.58
N THR A 140 -2.69 13.90 1.08
CA THR A 140 -4.07 14.14 1.49
C THR A 140 -5.06 13.40 0.59
N GLY A 141 -5.87 12.50 1.15
CA GLY A 141 -6.94 11.79 0.42
C GLY A 141 -8.30 11.82 1.15
N GLU A 142 -9.38 11.45 0.47
CA GLU A 142 -10.75 11.34 1.01
C GLU A 142 -10.98 9.95 1.64
N SER A 143 -11.62 9.89 2.82
CA SER A 143 -11.96 8.61 3.46
C SER A 143 -13.30 8.07 2.95
N LEU A 144 -13.33 6.79 2.54
CA LEU A 144 -14.57 6.09 2.17
C LEU A 144 -15.37 5.57 3.38
N ALA A 145 -14.79 5.62 4.60
CA ALA A 145 -15.38 5.03 5.81
C ALA A 145 -16.46 5.88 6.50
N LEU A 146 -16.78 7.07 5.98
CA LEU A 146 -17.75 8.00 6.57
C LEU A 146 -18.78 8.43 5.53
N GLN A 147 -19.53 7.46 4.97
CA GLN A 147 -20.77 7.77 4.26
C GLN A 147 -21.92 7.83 5.27
N GLY A 148 -22.00 8.94 6.01
CA GLY A 148 -23.07 9.15 6.98
C GLY A 148 -23.02 10.55 7.58
N GLY A 149 -23.70 11.49 6.93
CA GLY A 149 -24.08 12.79 7.49
C GLY A 149 -23.04 13.90 7.33
N ASP A 150 -23.55 15.09 7.00
CA ASP A 150 -22.81 16.33 6.78
C ASP A 150 -21.73 16.61 7.84
N ALA A 151 -20.46 16.39 7.48
CA ALA A 151 -19.30 16.98 8.15
C ALA A 151 -18.08 16.84 7.25
N VAL A 152 -17.63 17.98 6.69
CA VAL A 152 -16.26 18.32 6.28
C VAL A 152 -15.46 17.19 5.60
N ARG A 153 -15.16 17.36 4.31
CA ARG A 153 -14.08 16.68 3.57
C ARG A 153 -12.77 16.71 4.37
N GLN A 154 -12.56 15.75 5.26
CA GLN A 154 -11.35 15.66 6.05
C GLN A 154 -10.30 14.95 5.20
N ALA A 155 -9.36 15.75 4.70
CA ALA A 155 -8.13 15.27 4.09
C ALA A 155 -7.33 14.48 5.13
N PHE A 156 -7.19 13.18 4.92
CA PHE A 156 -6.36 12.32 5.78
C PHE A 156 -4.93 12.26 5.25
N LEU A 157 -3.96 12.32 6.17
CA LEU A 157 -2.55 12.14 5.85
C LEU A 157 -2.27 10.65 5.69
N TRP A 158 -1.97 10.26 4.47
CA TRP A 158 -1.59 8.90 4.12
C TRP A 158 -0.08 8.81 3.98
N GLY A 159 0.52 7.96 4.80
CA GLY A 159 1.88 7.47 4.60
C GLY A 159 1.89 6.41 3.51
N VAL A 160 2.80 6.46 2.53
CA VAL A 160 3.21 5.28 1.77
C VAL A 160 4.70 5.10 1.97
N GLY A 161 5.06 4.07 2.72
CA GLY A 161 6.41 3.52 2.68
C GLY A 161 6.50 2.44 1.62
N ALA A 162 7.52 2.45 0.77
CA ALA A 162 7.84 1.30 -0.09
C ALA A 162 9.12 0.66 0.44
N TRP A 163 9.11 -0.63 0.76
CA TRP A 163 10.32 -1.32 1.25
C TRP A 163 10.81 -2.39 0.30
N ARG A 164 12.11 -2.41 0.00
CA ARG A 164 12.74 -3.53 -0.72
C ARG A 164 13.21 -4.57 0.31
N THR A 165 12.85 -5.83 0.06
CA THR A 165 13.26 -7.01 0.82
C THR A 165 14.64 -7.49 0.42
#